data_AF-A0A267DN08-F1
#
_entry.id   AF-A0A267DN08-F1
#
_cell.length_a   1.000
_cell.length_b   1.000
_cell.length_c   1.000
_cell.angle_alpha   90.00
_cell.angle_beta   90.00
_cell.angle_gamma   90.00
#
_symmetry.space_group_name_H-M   'P 1'
#
loop_
_entity.id
_entity.type
_entity.pdbx_description
1 polymer ?
#
loop_
_entity_poly.entity_id
_entity_poly.type
_entity_poly.pdbx_seq_one_letter_code
_entity_poly.pdbx_strand_id
1 'polypeptide(L)'
;MCQGRQSCRRLSQSDLDAAKRRPNSCVITIDGRAYDVANFLCRHPGGALALENCRGQDASVQFSMYHPELVRKFLPTYCIGQIEPCELDDNVNEADNQPFSCGDVKHQQQQSPIVRDYFALRDKFHRMGLFQTKPTWELGLVLRILCLLAASVACVLCPPESAWPIRVVLAACILGIYLQQLAFVGHDLGHTAVTHNRLTDHRLAAFLGNALLGISIGWWKLNHNVHHLVTNSVTDDPDIQHMPLLAITDEFFSSPISTFYDGKRKPFFRLLMRVQHLVFYPVMCVARFTCTFAPTST
;
A
#
# COMPACT_ATOMS: atom_id res chain seq x y z
N MET A 1 -9.48 18.46 36.47
CA MET A 1 -8.12 18.13 36.96
C MET A 1 -7.58 17.00 36.12
N CYS A 2 -6.89 17.30 35.02
CA CYS A 2 -6.23 16.29 34.19
C CYS A 2 -4.74 16.32 34.51
N GLN A 3 -4.21 15.15 34.88
CA GLN A 3 -2.85 14.93 35.33
C GLN A 3 -1.82 15.42 34.29
N GLY A 4 -0.72 15.98 34.80
CA GLY A 4 0.31 16.68 34.03
C GLY A 4 0.94 15.84 32.92
N ARG A 5 1.38 16.54 31.86
CA ARG A 5 2.25 16.03 30.79
C ARG A 5 3.42 15.28 31.43
N GLN A 6 3.44 13.95 31.32
CA GLN A 6 4.62 13.17 31.68
C GLN A 6 5.77 13.63 30.77
N SER A 7 6.87 14.11 31.35
CA SER A 7 8.08 14.44 30.60
C SER A 7 8.51 13.19 29.83
N CYS A 8 8.73 13.31 28.53
CA CYS A 8 9.13 12.19 27.68
C CYS A 8 10.42 11.56 28.24
N ARG A 9 10.34 10.32 28.72
CA ARG A 9 11.49 9.59 29.28
C ARG A 9 12.58 9.48 28.22
N ARG A 10 13.83 9.82 28.53
CA ARG A 10 14.97 9.57 27.64
C ARG A 10 15.33 8.09 27.66
N LEU A 11 15.59 7.51 26.50
CA LEU A 11 15.93 6.11 26.31
C LEU A 11 17.32 5.99 25.70
N SER A 12 18.19 5.23 26.35
CA SER A 12 19.45 4.79 25.76
C SER A 12 19.22 3.71 24.68
N GLN A 13 20.21 3.47 23.82
CA GLN A 13 20.13 2.37 22.85
C GLN A 13 19.95 1.01 23.55
N SER A 14 20.58 0.81 24.71
CA SER A 14 20.38 -0.39 25.52
C SER A 14 18.96 -0.53 26.06
N ASP A 15 18.31 0.57 26.47
CA ASP A 15 16.92 0.54 26.92
C ASP A 15 15.97 0.18 25.76
N LEU A 16 16.24 0.72 24.57
CA LEU A 16 15.50 0.40 23.36
C LEU A 16 15.65 -1.07 22.98
N ASP A 17 16.87 -1.61 23.00
CA ASP A 17 17.11 -3.02 22.70
C ASP A 17 16.49 -3.94 23.74
N ALA A 18 16.52 -3.56 25.02
CA ALA A 18 15.83 -4.28 26.09
C ALA A 18 14.31 -4.26 25.87
N ALA A 19 13.74 -3.13 25.45
CA ALA A 19 12.32 -3.03 25.12
C ALA A 19 11.95 -3.94 23.93
N LYS A 20 12.77 -3.98 22.88
CA LYS A 20 12.59 -4.86 21.71
C LYS A 20 12.62 -6.35 22.04
N ARG A 21 13.39 -6.76 23.06
CA ARG A 21 13.53 -8.16 23.48
C ARG A 21 12.39 -8.67 24.35
N ARG A 22 11.49 -7.81 24.82
CA ARG A 22 10.38 -8.25 25.70
C ARG A 22 9.44 -9.18 24.93
N PRO A 23 9.02 -10.32 25.52
CA PRO A 23 8.02 -11.18 24.91
C PRO A 23 6.71 -10.40 24.69
N ASN A 24 6.06 -10.62 23.55
CA ASN A 24 4.84 -9.94 23.11
C ASN A 24 4.93 -8.41 22.98
N SER A 25 6.14 -7.81 22.94
CA SER A 25 6.30 -6.38 22.67
C SER A 25 6.50 -6.11 21.18
N CYS A 26 5.90 -5.05 20.65
CA CYS A 26 6.11 -4.59 19.28
C CYS A 26 6.57 -3.14 19.34
N VAL A 27 7.88 -2.94 19.42
CA VAL A 27 8.49 -1.62 19.54
C VAL A 27 8.89 -1.12 18.15
N ILE A 28 8.40 0.06 17.79
CA ILE A 28 8.78 0.77 16.55
C ILE A 28 9.30 2.15 16.90
N THR A 29 10.14 2.74 16.04
CA THR A 29 10.61 4.11 16.22
C THR A 29 10.05 5.03 15.14
N ILE A 30 9.58 6.21 15.53
CA ILE A 30 9.04 7.24 14.63
C ILE A 30 9.59 8.59 15.10
N ASP A 31 10.30 9.29 14.22
CA ASP A 31 10.91 10.60 14.45
C ASP A 31 11.70 10.66 15.76
N GLY A 32 12.57 9.65 15.96
CA GLY A 32 13.45 9.50 17.13
C GLY A 32 12.77 9.22 18.46
N ARG A 33 11.47 8.91 18.45
CA ARG A 33 10.76 8.41 19.62
C ARG A 33 10.44 6.94 19.45
N ALA A 34 10.48 6.20 20.55
CA ALA A 34 10.13 4.79 20.56
C ALA A 34 8.68 4.63 21.06
N TYR A 35 7.95 3.70 20.43
CA TYR A 35 6.55 3.42 20.70
C TYR A 35 6.34 1.92 20.85
N ASP A 36 5.63 1.50 21.90
CA ASP A 36 5.20 0.11 22.04
C ASP A 36 3.75 -0.03 21.56
N VAL A 37 3.58 -0.65 20.40
CA VAL A 37 2.30 -0.80 19.71
C VAL A 37 1.74 -2.22 19.79
N ALA A 38 2.26 -3.07 20.69
CA ALA A 38 1.80 -4.46 20.85
C ALA A 38 0.28 -4.57 21.03
N ASN A 39 -0.30 -3.73 21.90
CA ASN A 39 -1.74 -3.71 22.19
C ASN A 39 -2.59 -3.09 21.06
N PHE A 40 -1.94 -2.52 20.06
CA PHE A 40 -2.59 -1.87 18.92
C PHE A 40 -2.54 -2.70 17.64
N LEU A 41 -1.73 -3.78 17.58
CA LEU A 41 -1.57 -4.64 16.40
C LEU A 41 -2.90 -5.03 15.75
N CYS A 42 -3.81 -5.65 16.51
CA CYS A 42 -5.11 -6.11 16.01
C CYS A 42 -6.13 -4.98 15.78
N ARG A 43 -5.83 -3.75 16.23
CA ARG A 43 -6.71 -2.58 16.10
C ARG A 43 -6.24 -1.62 15.02
N HIS A 44 -5.04 -1.82 14.49
CA HIS A 44 -4.47 -0.99 13.45
C HIS A 44 -5.30 -1.15 12.16
N PRO A 45 -5.87 -0.08 11.59
CA PRO A 45 -6.71 -0.17 10.39
C PRO A 45 -6.00 -0.72 9.15
N GLY A 46 -4.67 -0.67 9.11
CA GLY A 46 -3.85 -1.27 8.05
C GLY A 46 -3.51 -2.75 8.29
N GLY A 47 -4.02 -3.37 9.36
CA GLY A 47 -3.71 -4.73 9.77
C GLY A 47 -2.46 -4.83 10.65
N ALA A 48 -2.33 -5.97 11.35
CA ALA A 48 -1.22 -6.23 12.27
C ALA A 48 0.12 -6.35 11.53
N LEU A 49 0.14 -7.05 10.40
CA LEU A 49 1.34 -7.31 9.60
C LEU A 49 2.10 -6.01 9.24
N ALA A 50 1.37 -4.91 9.03
CA ALA A 50 1.98 -3.62 8.72
C ALA A 50 2.91 -3.10 9.82
N LEU A 51 2.53 -3.32 11.09
CA LEU A 51 3.34 -2.96 12.24
C LEU A 51 4.40 -4.02 12.54
N GLU A 52 4.09 -5.30 12.32
CA GLU A 52 5.01 -6.41 12.56
C GLU A 52 6.22 -6.38 11.62
N ASN A 53 6.04 -6.00 10.36
CA ASN A 53 7.12 -5.82 9.41
C ASN A 53 8.05 -4.65 9.79
N CYS A 54 7.55 -3.69 10.57
CA CYS A 54 8.34 -2.58 11.11
C CYS A 54 8.91 -2.87 12.50
N ARG A 55 8.71 -4.08 13.06
CA ARG A 55 9.09 -4.39 14.44
C ARG A 55 10.59 -4.21 14.64
N GLY A 56 10.93 -3.39 15.62
CA GLY A 56 12.31 -3.09 15.99
C GLY A 56 13.03 -2.15 15.02
N GLN A 57 12.33 -1.62 14.01
CA GLN A 57 12.88 -0.75 12.97
C GLN A 57 12.41 0.70 13.14
N ASP A 58 13.08 1.59 12.40
CA ASP A 58 12.62 2.96 12.20
C ASP A 58 11.56 3.00 11.10
N ALA A 59 10.33 3.31 11.51
CA ALA A 59 9.14 3.38 10.68
C ALA A 59 8.76 4.82 10.31
N SER A 60 9.64 5.81 10.55
CA SER A 60 9.35 7.23 10.31
C SER A 60 8.89 7.50 8.87
N VAL A 61 9.59 6.91 7.90
CA VAL A 61 9.28 7.07 6.47
C VAL A 61 7.92 6.47 6.15
N GLN A 62 7.70 5.21 6.51
CA GLN A 62 6.45 4.48 6.30
C GLN A 62 5.27 5.20 6.97
N PHE A 63 5.45 5.66 8.21
CA PHE A 63 4.43 6.42 8.93
C PHE A 63 4.05 7.69 8.16
N SER A 64 5.04 8.47 7.71
CA SER A 64 4.82 9.71 6.94
C SER A 64 4.19 9.51 5.55
N MET A 65 4.31 8.32 4.97
CA MET A 65 3.75 7.97 3.66
C MET A 65 2.27 7.60 3.77
N TYR A 66 1.89 6.83 4.80
CA TYR A 66 0.56 6.23 4.89
C TYR A 66 -0.39 6.94 5.86
N HIS A 67 0.11 7.77 6.77
CA HIS A 67 -0.71 8.41 7.79
C HIS A 67 -0.85 9.92 7.56
N PRO A 68 -2.08 10.48 7.64
CA PRO A 68 -2.25 11.92 7.68
C PRO A 68 -1.76 12.48 9.01
N GLU A 69 -1.39 13.76 9.02
CA GLU A 69 -0.81 14.45 10.19
C GLU A 69 -1.70 14.36 11.45
N LEU A 70 -3.02 14.24 11.27
CA LEU A 70 -3.96 14.05 12.37
C LEU A 70 -3.66 12.81 13.21
N VAL A 71 -3.14 11.72 12.61
CA VAL A 71 -2.84 10.47 13.31
C VAL A 71 -1.73 10.66 14.35
N ARG A 72 -0.84 11.64 14.15
CA ARG A 72 0.24 11.93 15.12
C ARG A 72 -0.28 12.30 16.49
N LYS A 73 -1.51 12.80 16.60
CA LYS A 73 -2.15 13.10 17.90
C LYS A 73 -2.34 11.86 18.78
N PHE A 74 -2.37 10.67 18.19
CA PHE A 74 -2.52 9.40 18.91
C PHE A 74 -1.16 8.78 19.31
N LEU A 75 -0.05 9.20 18.71
CA LEU A 75 1.28 8.67 19.00
C LEU A 75 1.69 8.79 20.48
N PRO A 76 1.42 9.92 21.19
CA PRO A 76 1.80 10.06 22.59
C PRO A 76 1.24 8.96 23.50
N THR A 77 0.10 8.36 23.16
CA THR A 77 -0.53 7.27 23.93
C THR A 77 0.32 6.00 23.99
N TYR A 78 1.17 5.77 22.98
CA TYR A 78 2.01 4.58 22.86
C TYR A 78 3.50 4.87 23.12
N CYS A 79 3.85 6.12 23.41
CA CYS A 79 5.24 6.56 23.53
C CYS A 79 5.87 5.99 24.81
N ILE A 80 6.97 5.27 24.65
CA ILE A 80 7.79 4.77 25.76
C ILE A 80 8.95 5.72 26.10
N GLY A 81 9.37 6.57 25.15
CA GLY A 81 10.38 7.59 25.37
C GLY A 81 11.06 8.10 24.10
N GLN A 82 11.97 9.05 24.25
CA GLN A 82 12.78 9.66 23.19
C GLN A 82 14.19 9.06 23.17
N ILE A 83 14.69 8.72 21.99
CA ILE A 83 15.99 8.06 21.79
C ILE A 83 17.09 9.13 21.80
N GLU A 84 18.15 8.91 22.58
CA GLU A 84 19.33 9.78 22.59
C GLU A 84 20.13 9.66 21.28
N PRO A 85 20.67 10.78 20.75
CA PRO A 85 21.68 11.58 21.42
C PRO A 85 21.22 13.03 21.56
N CYS A 86 20.70 13.40 22.72
CA CYS A 86 20.27 14.78 22.95
C CYS A 86 21.45 15.65 23.35
N GLU A 87 22.22 16.15 22.37
CA GLU A 87 22.72 17.52 22.49
C GLU A 87 21.54 18.45 22.18
N LEU A 88 20.72 18.67 23.20
CA LEU A 88 19.75 19.75 23.20
C LEU A 88 20.51 20.99 23.65
N ASP A 89 20.71 21.93 22.73
CA ASP A 89 21.01 23.30 23.07
C ASP A 89 19.80 23.82 23.88
N ASP A 90 19.99 24.14 25.16
CA ASP A 90 18.95 24.50 26.15
C ASP A 90 18.24 25.85 25.84
N ASN A 91 18.30 26.34 24.60
CA ASN A 91 17.82 27.67 24.19
C ASN A 91 16.66 27.63 23.16
N VAL A 92 15.79 26.63 23.19
CA VAL A 92 14.54 26.69 22.42
C VAL A 92 13.41 27.19 23.32
N ASN A 93 13.10 28.49 23.18
CA ASN A 93 11.99 29.14 23.86
C ASN A 93 10.66 28.38 23.60
N GLU A 94 9.94 28.06 24.67
CA GLU A 94 8.63 27.38 24.69
C GLU A 94 7.47 28.17 24.01
N ALA A 95 7.77 29.19 23.20
CA ALA A 95 6.77 30.10 22.65
C ALA A 95 6.21 29.70 21.27
N ASP A 96 6.87 28.81 20.53
CA ASP A 96 6.38 28.39 19.21
C ASP A 96 5.45 27.18 19.33
N ASN A 97 4.19 27.48 19.65
CA ASN A 97 3.04 26.59 19.52
C ASN A 97 2.68 26.41 18.02
N GLN A 98 3.67 26.10 17.18
CA GLN A 98 3.48 25.80 15.77
C GLN A 98 2.94 24.36 15.67
N PRO A 99 1.85 24.13 14.91
CA PRO A 99 1.33 22.78 14.73
C PRO A 99 2.40 21.95 14.03
N PHE A 100 2.88 20.90 14.70
CA PHE A 100 3.72 19.80 14.19
C PHE A 100 3.95 19.91 12.67
N SER A 101 5.04 20.58 12.29
CA SER A 101 5.48 20.65 10.90
C SER A 101 6.03 19.28 10.54
N CYS A 102 5.64 18.77 9.39
CA CYS A 102 6.16 17.54 8.83
C CYS A 102 7.69 17.64 8.76
N GLY A 103 8.38 16.99 9.71
CA GLY A 103 9.83 17.04 9.85
C GLY A 103 10.34 18.26 10.63
N ASP A 104 10.61 18.06 11.91
CA ASP A 104 11.62 18.88 12.59
C ASP A 104 12.97 18.61 11.88
N VAL A 105 13.46 19.64 11.17
CA VAL A 105 14.67 19.65 10.32
C VAL A 105 15.90 19.01 10.97
N LYS A 106 15.95 18.94 12.31
CA LYS A 106 17.06 18.34 13.06
C LYS A 106 17.10 16.81 12.98
N HIS A 107 15.97 16.12 12.82
CA HIS A 107 15.98 14.65 12.74
C HIS A 107 16.43 14.10 11.37
N GLN A 108 16.36 14.91 10.32
CA GLN A 108 16.86 14.54 8.99
C GLN A 108 18.39 14.39 8.94
N GLN A 109 19.13 14.93 9.91
CA GLN A 109 20.59 14.86 9.94
C GLN A 109 21.15 13.48 10.36
N GLN A 110 20.35 12.64 11.02
CA GLN A 110 20.74 11.27 11.42
C GLN A 110 20.22 10.18 10.48
N GLN A 111 19.47 10.56 9.44
CA GLN A 111 18.91 9.62 8.47
C GLN A 111 19.91 9.32 7.35
N SER A 112 19.84 8.12 6.79
CA SER A 112 20.65 7.73 5.62
C SER A 112 20.49 8.75 4.48
N PRO A 113 21.55 9.04 3.68
CA PRO A 113 21.48 9.98 2.56
C PRO A 113 20.26 9.77 1.64
N ILE A 114 19.89 8.52 1.39
CA ILE A 114 18.73 8.15 0.57
C ILE A 114 17.40 8.66 1.13
N VAL A 115 17.23 8.62 2.46
CA VAL A 115 16.01 9.05 3.14
C VAL A 115 15.88 10.57 3.06
N ARG A 116 16.98 11.28 3.28
CA ARG A 116 17.03 12.75 3.14
C ARG A 116 16.71 13.18 1.71
N ASP A 117 17.32 12.55 0.72
CA ASP A 117 17.09 12.87 -0.69
C ASP A 117 15.65 12.55 -1.12
N TYR A 118 15.06 11.47 -0.58
CA TYR A 118 13.64 11.15 -0.77
C TYR A 118 12.72 12.26 -0.26
N PHE A 119 12.92 12.73 0.98
CA PHE A 119 12.08 13.80 1.54
C PHE A 119 12.28 15.13 0.80
N ALA A 120 13.51 15.47 0.42
CA ALA A 120 13.77 16.67 -0.37
C ALA A 120 13.05 16.65 -1.73
N LEU A 121 13.01 15.48 -2.39
CA LEU A 121 12.27 15.28 -3.63
C LEU A 121 10.75 15.35 -3.41
N ARG A 122 10.24 14.72 -2.35
CA ARG A 122 8.82 14.77 -1.98
C ARG A 122 8.36 16.21 -1.73
N ASP A 123 9.13 16.99 -1.00
CA ASP A 123 8.83 18.41 -0.73
C ASP A 123 8.82 19.24 -2.03
N LYS A 124 9.76 18.94 -2.94
CA LYS A 124 9.77 19.55 -4.27
C LYS A 124 8.47 19.23 -5.02
N PHE A 125 8.01 17.99 -5.00
CA PHE A 125 6.76 17.57 -5.66
C PHE A 125 5.51 18.18 -5.02
N HIS A 126 5.49 18.33 -3.69
CA HIS A 126 4.43 19.07 -2.98
C HIS A 126 4.40 20.53 -3.41
N ARG A 127 5.54 21.22 -3.45
CA ARG A 127 5.64 22.62 -3.91
C ARG A 127 5.21 22.79 -5.38
N MET A 128 5.46 21.78 -6.21
CA MET A 128 5.01 21.76 -7.60
C MET A 128 3.53 21.42 -7.76
N GLY A 129 2.82 21.06 -6.68
CA GLY A 129 1.41 20.67 -6.73
C GLY A 129 1.16 19.34 -7.44
N LEU A 130 2.17 18.47 -7.59
CA LEU A 130 2.05 17.21 -8.35
C LEU A 130 1.17 16.16 -7.68
N PHE A 131 0.86 16.33 -6.39
CA PHE A 131 -0.06 15.48 -5.64
C PHE A 131 -1.51 15.97 -5.67
N GLN A 132 -1.80 17.09 -6.35
CA GLN A 132 -3.15 17.64 -6.48
C GLN A 132 -3.80 17.15 -7.76
N THR A 133 -5.02 16.64 -7.65
CA THR A 133 -5.79 16.17 -8.81
C THR A 133 -6.27 17.33 -9.66
N LYS A 134 -6.09 17.22 -10.98
CA LYS A 134 -6.56 18.22 -11.96
C LYS A 134 -7.89 17.76 -12.57
N PRO A 135 -9.01 18.47 -12.32
CA PRO A 135 -10.33 18.05 -12.83
C PRO A 135 -10.39 17.91 -14.36
N THR A 136 -9.64 18.73 -15.09
CA THR A 136 -9.57 18.67 -16.56
C THR A 136 -8.90 17.40 -17.07
N TRP A 137 -7.91 16.88 -16.33
CA TRP A 137 -7.26 15.60 -16.65
C TRP A 137 -8.22 14.44 -16.40
N GLU A 138 -8.90 14.44 -15.25
CA GLU A 138 -9.90 13.43 -14.91
C GLU A 138 -11.05 13.40 -15.91
N LEU A 139 -11.55 14.56 -16.35
CA LEU A 139 -12.55 14.65 -17.41
C LEU A 139 -12.03 14.02 -18.71
N GLY A 140 -10.77 14.31 -19.09
CA GLY A 140 -10.15 13.70 -20.26
C GLY A 140 -10.00 12.18 -20.16
N LEU A 141 -9.74 11.66 -18.96
CA LEU A 141 -9.66 10.23 -18.69
C LEU A 141 -11.03 9.55 -18.82
N VAL A 142 -12.08 10.16 -18.25
CA VAL A 142 -13.47 9.68 -18.39
C VAL A 142 -13.89 9.67 -19.86
N LEU A 143 -13.65 10.75 -20.60
CA LEU A 143 -13.95 10.83 -22.03
C LEU A 143 -13.22 9.75 -22.83
N ARG A 144 -11.93 9.52 -22.54
CA ARG A 144 -11.14 8.47 -23.19
C ARG A 144 -11.75 7.08 -22.97
N ILE A 145 -12.14 6.77 -21.73
CA ILE A 145 -12.75 5.49 -21.36
C ILE A 145 -14.09 5.31 -22.09
N LEU A 146 -14.94 6.34 -22.13
CA LEU A 146 -16.21 6.32 -22.86
C LEU A 146 -15.99 6.15 -24.38
N CYS A 147 -15.01 6.83 -24.96
CA CYS A 147 -14.66 6.70 -26.37
C CYS A 147 -14.17 5.29 -26.72
N LEU A 148 -13.33 4.67 -25.87
CA LEU A 148 -12.86 3.30 -26.08
C LEU A 148 -14.01 2.31 -26.06
N LEU A 149 -14.93 2.45 -25.10
CA LEU A 149 -16.12 1.59 -25.03
C LEU A 149 -17.01 1.77 -26.27
N ALA A 150 -17.30 3.02 -26.64
CA ALA A 150 -18.10 3.33 -27.82
C ALA A 150 -17.46 2.80 -29.11
N ALA A 151 -16.14 2.93 -29.26
CA ALA A 151 -15.39 2.41 -30.41
C ALA A 151 -15.45 0.88 -30.48
N SER A 152 -15.29 0.20 -29.33
CA SER A 152 -15.43 -1.26 -29.25
C SER A 152 -16.83 -1.71 -29.68
N VAL A 153 -17.88 -1.05 -29.18
CA VAL A 153 -19.27 -1.38 -29.53
C VAL A 153 -19.56 -1.08 -31.01
N ALA A 154 -19.08 0.04 -31.55
CA ALA A 154 -19.22 0.39 -32.96
C ALA A 154 -18.51 -0.62 -33.88
N CYS A 155 -17.35 -1.15 -33.47
CA CYS A 155 -16.67 -2.23 -34.20
C CYS A 155 -17.54 -3.49 -34.30
N VAL A 156 -18.42 -3.76 -33.33
CA VAL A 156 -19.35 -4.91 -33.41
C VAL A 156 -20.59 -4.58 -34.24
N LEU A 157 -21.17 -3.39 -34.07
CA LEU A 157 -22.52 -3.08 -34.56
C LEU A 157 -22.61 -2.42 -35.95
N CYS A 158 -21.61 -1.66 -36.37
CA CYS A 158 -21.69 -0.95 -37.66
C CYS A 158 -21.64 -1.92 -38.87
N PRO A 159 -22.07 -1.54 -40.07
CA PRO A 159 -21.80 -2.26 -41.32
C PRO A 159 -20.37 -1.99 -41.86
N PRO A 160 -19.87 -2.71 -42.88
CA PRO A 160 -20.49 -3.85 -43.58
C PRO A 160 -20.24 -5.19 -42.88
N GLU A 161 -21.13 -6.15 -43.12
CA GLU A 161 -21.06 -7.51 -42.56
C GLU A 161 -19.85 -8.30 -43.06
N SER A 162 -19.37 -8.02 -44.27
CA SER A 162 -18.21 -8.68 -44.86
C SER A 162 -16.92 -8.51 -44.05
N ALA A 163 -16.82 -7.43 -43.27
CA ALA A 163 -15.67 -7.14 -42.41
C ALA A 163 -15.89 -7.56 -40.94
N TRP A 164 -17.01 -8.22 -40.63
CA TRP A 164 -17.39 -8.53 -39.25
C TRP A 164 -16.34 -9.33 -38.46
N PRO A 165 -15.73 -10.41 -39.00
CA PRO A 165 -14.73 -11.19 -38.24
C PRO A 165 -13.54 -10.35 -37.78
N ILE A 166 -12.99 -9.52 -38.67
CA ILE A 166 -11.83 -8.65 -38.37
C ILE A 166 -12.22 -7.57 -37.37
N ARG A 167 -13.42 -7.01 -37.50
CA ARG A 167 -13.89 -5.96 -36.59
C ARG A 167 -14.23 -6.47 -35.20
N VAL A 168 -14.67 -7.72 -35.06
CA VAL A 168 -14.85 -8.35 -33.74
C VAL A 168 -13.50 -8.54 -33.05
N VAL A 169 -12.46 -8.95 -33.77
CA VAL A 169 -11.09 -9.03 -33.21
C VAL A 169 -10.62 -7.64 -32.76
N LEU A 170 -10.82 -6.62 -33.60
CA LEU A 170 -10.49 -5.24 -33.24
C LEU A 170 -11.27 -4.76 -32.01
N ALA A 171 -12.57 -5.06 -31.94
CA ALA A 171 -13.42 -4.75 -30.79
C ALA A 171 -12.86 -5.39 -29.51
N ALA A 172 -12.47 -6.66 -29.57
CA ALA A 172 -11.88 -7.36 -28.42
C ALA A 172 -10.57 -6.71 -27.96
N CYS A 173 -9.70 -6.28 -28.88
CA CYS A 173 -8.48 -5.54 -28.54
C CYS A 173 -8.78 -4.20 -27.86
N ILE A 174 -9.71 -3.41 -28.43
CA ILE A 174 -10.12 -2.12 -27.87
C ILE A 174 -10.76 -2.31 -26.49
N LEU A 175 -11.61 -3.32 -26.33
CA LEU A 175 -12.22 -3.68 -25.05
C LEU A 175 -11.16 -4.06 -24.01
N GLY A 176 -10.11 -4.79 -24.42
CA GLY A 176 -8.97 -5.11 -23.55
C GLY A 176 -8.28 -3.85 -23.02
N ILE A 177 -8.03 -2.86 -23.88
CA ILE A 177 -7.47 -1.56 -23.48
C ILE A 177 -8.43 -0.80 -22.57
N TYR A 178 -9.73 -0.78 -22.89
CA TYR A 178 -10.77 -0.18 -22.05
C TYR A 178 -10.75 -0.76 -20.63
N LEU A 179 -10.79 -2.08 -20.49
CA LEU A 179 -10.80 -2.76 -19.19
C LEU A 179 -9.51 -2.48 -18.40
N GLN A 180 -8.36 -2.43 -19.08
CA GLN A 180 -7.09 -2.05 -18.45
C GLN A 180 -7.14 -0.61 -17.91
N GLN A 181 -7.55 0.36 -18.74
CA GLN A 181 -7.65 1.77 -18.32
C GLN A 181 -8.63 1.93 -17.15
N LEU A 182 -9.77 1.23 -17.20
CA LEU A 182 -10.75 1.24 -16.12
C LEU A 182 -10.19 0.67 -14.82
N ALA A 183 -9.34 -0.36 -14.88
CA ALA A 183 -8.68 -0.92 -13.70
C ALA A 183 -7.70 0.07 -13.05
N PHE A 184 -6.95 0.84 -13.84
CA PHE A 184 -6.08 1.91 -13.30
C PHE A 184 -6.88 3.01 -12.61
N VAL A 185 -8.02 3.43 -13.18
CA VAL A 185 -8.94 4.36 -12.49
C VAL A 185 -9.47 3.77 -11.18
N GLY A 186 -9.85 2.49 -11.21
CA GLY A 186 -10.28 1.76 -10.01
C GLY A 186 -9.19 1.72 -8.93
N HIS A 187 -7.93 1.52 -9.32
CA HIS A 187 -6.76 1.56 -8.44
C HIS A 187 -6.61 2.94 -7.78
N ASP A 188 -6.63 4.02 -8.57
CA ASP A 188 -6.44 5.39 -8.05
C ASP A 188 -7.56 5.79 -7.08
N LEU A 189 -8.81 5.46 -7.41
CA LEU A 189 -9.95 5.61 -6.50
C LEU A 189 -9.79 4.74 -5.24
N GLY A 190 -9.27 3.52 -5.41
CA GLY A 190 -8.94 2.61 -4.33
C GLY A 190 -8.02 3.23 -3.27
N HIS A 191 -7.06 4.04 -3.72
CA HIS A 191 -6.10 4.79 -2.90
C HIS A 191 -6.58 6.19 -2.48
N THR A 192 -7.82 6.58 -2.80
CA THR A 192 -8.35 7.92 -2.48
C THR A 192 -7.56 9.05 -3.16
N ALA A 193 -7.01 8.77 -4.35
CA ALA A 193 -6.15 9.69 -5.08
C ALA A 193 -6.93 10.65 -6.00
N VAL A 194 -8.22 10.42 -6.25
CA VAL A 194 -8.98 11.18 -7.26
C VAL A 194 -9.70 12.38 -6.63
N THR A 195 -10.66 12.15 -5.74
CA THR A 195 -11.40 13.25 -5.09
C THR A 195 -10.80 13.67 -3.76
N HIS A 196 -9.83 12.90 -3.25
CA HIS A 196 -9.30 13.01 -1.89
C HIS A 196 -10.35 12.85 -0.78
N ASN A 197 -11.57 12.41 -1.12
CA ASN A 197 -12.62 12.08 -0.19
C ASN A 197 -12.81 10.56 -0.14
N ARG A 198 -12.38 9.96 0.97
CA ARG A 198 -12.37 8.50 1.16
C ARG A 198 -13.73 7.84 0.89
N LEU A 199 -14.84 8.47 1.28
CA LEU A 199 -16.17 7.87 1.10
C LEU A 199 -16.59 7.90 -0.38
N THR A 200 -16.33 9.01 -1.05
CA THR A 200 -16.68 9.19 -2.47
C THR A 200 -15.85 8.27 -3.34
N ASP A 201 -14.53 8.29 -3.17
CA ASP A 201 -13.61 7.45 -3.94
C ASP A 201 -13.86 5.96 -3.67
N HIS A 202 -14.15 5.56 -2.43
CA HIS A 202 -14.46 4.17 -2.13
C HIS A 202 -15.76 3.68 -2.80
N ARG A 203 -16.81 4.51 -2.85
CA ARG A 203 -18.06 4.17 -3.54
C ARG A 203 -17.86 4.03 -5.05
N LEU A 204 -17.12 4.97 -5.65
CA LEU A 204 -16.79 4.92 -7.07
C LEU A 204 -15.92 3.70 -7.39
N ALA A 205 -14.87 3.45 -6.59
CA ALA A 205 -14.05 2.27 -6.73
C ALA A 205 -14.92 1.01 -6.65
N ALA A 206 -15.77 0.87 -5.63
CA ALA A 206 -16.63 -0.30 -5.47
C ALA A 206 -17.56 -0.51 -6.66
N PHE A 207 -18.11 0.56 -7.25
CA PHE A 207 -18.90 0.47 -8.47
C PHE A 207 -18.05 -0.01 -9.66
N LEU A 208 -16.92 0.62 -9.94
CA LEU A 208 -16.07 0.25 -11.07
C LEU A 208 -15.46 -1.14 -10.92
N GLY A 209 -14.88 -1.43 -9.76
CA GLY A 209 -14.26 -2.71 -9.43
C GLY A 209 -15.28 -3.84 -9.39
N ASN A 210 -16.30 -3.73 -8.55
CA ASN A 210 -17.20 -4.86 -8.33
C ASN A 210 -18.18 -5.04 -9.50
N ALA A 211 -18.80 -3.96 -10.00
CA ALA A 211 -19.87 -4.06 -10.99
C ALA A 211 -19.37 -4.13 -12.43
N LEU A 212 -18.29 -3.40 -12.78
CA LEU A 212 -17.80 -3.36 -14.17
C LEU A 212 -16.62 -4.31 -14.41
N LEU A 213 -15.72 -4.46 -13.44
CA LEU A 213 -14.51 -5.28 -13.59
C LEU A 213 -14.62 -6.67 -12.95
N GLY A 214 -15.62 -6.91 -12.09
CA GLY A 214 -15.78 -8.18 -11.37
C GLY A 214 -14.73 -8.43 -10.28
N ILE A 215 -14.08 -7.39 -9.77
CA ILE A 215 -13.03 -7.45 -8.74
C ILE A 215 -13.54 -6.81 -7.46
N SER A 216 -13.49 -7.54 -6.34
CA SER A 216 -13.82 -6.97 -5.03
C SER A 216 -12.77 -5.94 -4.61
N ILE A 217 -13.16 -4.66 -4.56
CA ILE A 217 -12.28 -3.58 -4.08
C ILE A 217 -11.87 -3.79 -2.63
N GLY A 218 -12.71 -4.40 -1.79
CA GLY A 218 -12.34 -4.69 -0.41
C GLY A 218 -11.18 -5.68 -0.32
N TRP A 219 -11.28 -6.79 -1.05
CA TRP A 219 -10.20 -7.78 -1.15
C TRP A 219 -8.94 -7.19 -1.78
N TRP A 220 -9.10 -6.48 -2.89
CA TRP A 220 -7.97 -5.87 -3.60
C TRP A 220 -7.25 -4.87 -2.70
N LYS A 221 -7.95 -3.95 -2.02
CA LYS A 221 -7.33 -2.99 -1.09
C LYS A 221 -6.61 -3.68 0.06
N LEU A 222 -7.16 -4.77 0.60
CA LEU A 222 -6.53 -5.50 1.70
C LEU A 222 -5.16 -6.05 1.29
N ASN A 223 -5.08 -6.71 0.14
CA ASN A 223 -3.83 -7.27 -0.38
C ASN A 223 -2.88 -6.18 -0.87
N HIS A 224 -3.39 -5.29 -1.73
CA HIS A 224 -2.57 -4.32 -2.44
C HIS A 224 -1.97 -3.25 -1.53
N ASN A 225 -2.64 -2.89 -0.43
CA ASN A 225 -2.03 -1.99 0.56
C ASN A 225 -0.85 -2.64 1.27
N VAL A 226 -0.90 -3.96 1.52
CA VAL A 226 0.24 -4.70 2.07
C VAL A 226 1.35 -4.79 1.03
N HIS A 227 1.01 -5.08 -0.24
CA HIS A 227 1.96 -5.03 -1.35
C HIS A 227 2.73 -3.70 -1.39
N HIS A 228 2.08 -2.54 -1.26
CA HIS A 228 2.79 -1.26 -1.24
C HIS A 228 3.70 -1.05 -0.03
N LEU A 229 3.47 -1.76 1.08
CA LEU A 229 4.35 -1.71 2.25
C LEU A 229 5.60 -2.58 2.06
N VAL A 230 5.45 -3.74 1.45
CA VAL A 230 6.51 -4.76 1.33
C VAL A 230 6.68 -5.23 -0.11
N THR A 231 6.68 -4.28 -1.05
CA THR A 231 6.67 -4.56 -2.50
C THR A 231 7.82 -5.48 -2.91
N ASN A 232 7.48 -6.55 -3.60
CA ASN A 232 8.38 -7.60 -4.06
C ASN A 232 9.12 -8.37 -2.93
N SER A 233 8.64 -8.30 -1.68
CA SER A 233 9.12 -9.20 -0.61
C SER A 233 8.64 -10.62 -0.88
N VAL A 234 9.58 -11.55 -1.06
CA VAL A 234 9.27 -12.97 -1.33
C VAL A 234 8.37 -13.59 -0.27
N THR A 235 8.48 -13.16 1.00
CA THR A 235 7.68 -13.70 2.10
C THR A 235 6.43 -12.90 2.41
N ASP A 236 6.50 -11.58 2.25
CA ASP A 236 5.52 -10.68 2.89
C ASP A 236 4.58 -10.00 1.90
N ASP A 237 4.97 -9.93 0.62
CA ASP A 237 4.13 -9.34 -0.41
C ASP A 237 3.06 -10.36 -0.84
N PRO A 238 1.76 -10.11 -0.60
CA PRO A 238 0.70 -11.02 -1.02
C PRO A 238 0.47 -11.03 -2.54
N ASP A 239 0.81 -9.96 -3.25
CA ASP A 239 0.46 -9.82 -4.67
C ASP A 239 1.32 -10.72 -5.57
N ILE A 240 2.47 -11.18 -5.08
CA ILE A 240 3.37 -12.10 -5.82
C ILE A 240 3.23 -13.57 -5.37
N GLN A 241 2.32 -13.87 -4.43
CA GLN A 241 2.13 -15.20 -3.87
C GLN A 241 1.29 -16.10 -4.78
N HIS A 242 1.84 -16.43 -5.94
CA HIS A 242 1.17 -17.24 -6.95
C HIS A 242 1.39 -18.75 -6.78
N MET A 243 2.13 -19.16 -5.74
CA MET A 243 2.39 -20.57 -5.47
C MET A 243 1.10 -21.30 -5.08
N PRO A 244 0.87 -22.53 -5.58
CA PRO A 244 1.80 -23.39 -6.33
C PRO A 244 1.69 -23.31 -7.87
N LEU A 245 1.04 -22.28 -8.44
CA LEU A 245 0.77 -22.18 -9.89
C LEU A 245 1.92 -21.51 -10.66
N LEU A 246 2.51 -20.46 -10.10
CA LEU A 246 3.61 -19.74 -10.72
C LEU A 246 4.65 -19.38 -9.66
N ALA A 247 5.93 -19.58 -9.96
CA ALA A 247 7.04 -19.08 -9.17
C ALA A 247 7.76 -17.99 -9.98
N ILE A 248 7.82 -16.77 -9.43
CA ILE A 248 8.51 -15.65 -10.09
C ILE A 248 10.00 -15.55 -9.70
N THR A 249 10.43 -16.29 -8.67
CA THR A 249 11.83 -16.38 -8.21
C THR A 249 12.12 -17.79 -7.68
N ASP A 250 13.39 -18.20 -7.69
CA ASP A 250 13.87 -19.45 -7.13
C ASP A 250 13.86 -19.47 -5.58
N GLU A 251 13.85 -18.29 -4.95
CA GLU A 251 13.72 -18.16 -3.50
C GLU A 251 12.41 -18.76 -2.95
N PHE A 252 11.35 -18.86 -3.77
CA PHE A 252 10.11 -19.53 -3.36
C PHE A 252 10.28 -21.03 -3.11
N PHE A 253 11.37 -21.65 -3.58
CA PHE A 253 11.68 -23.05 -3.30
C PHE A 253 12.42 -23.23 -1.97
N SER A 254 12.96 -22.18 -1.36
CA SER A 254 13.65 -22.22 -0.06
C SER A 254 12.87 -21.48 1.05
N SER A 255 12.08 -20.46 0.72
CA SER A 255 11.38 -19.58 1.65
C SER A 255 9.99 -20.08 2.10
N PRO A 256 9.50 -19.78 3.33
CA PRO A 256 8.08 -19.98 3.67
C PRO A 256 7.16 -19.31 2.63
N ILE A 257 5.99 -19.91 2.38
CA ILE A 257 5.14 -19.48 1.25
C ILE A 257 4.71 -18.02 1.43
N SER A 258 4.14 -17.65 2.56
CA SER A 258 3.72 -16.27 2.79
C SER A 258 3.51 -16.03 4.27
N THR A 259 3.80 -14.81 4.73
CA THR A 259 3.39 -14.33 6.07
C THR A 259 1.96 -13.78 6.07
N PHE A 260 1.40 -13.47 4.90
CA PHE A 260 0.04 -12.97 4.73
C PHE A 260 -0.97 -14.10 4.50
N TYR A 261 -0.64 -15.07 3.65
CA TYR A 261 -1.49 -16.24 3.39
C TYR A 261 -1.07 -17.44 4.22
N ASP A 262 -2.04 -18.09 4.88
CA ASP A 262 -1.80 -19.32 5.65
C ASP A 262 -1.64 -20.53 4.71
N GLY A 263 -0.44 -20.68 4.15
CA GLY A 263 -0.15 -21.62 3.07
C GLY A 263 0.95 -22.61 3.42
N LYS A 264 0.60 -23.91 3.50
CA LYS A 264 1.58 -25.01 3.43
C LYS A 264 1.81 -25.44 1.98
N ARG A 265 3.05 -25.78 1.64
CA ARG A 265 3.42 -26.19 0.27
C ARG A 265 2.67 -27.45 -0.09
N LYS A 266 1.84 -27.38 -1.13
CA LYS A 266 1.12 -28.55 -1.67
C LYS A 266 2.15 -29.54 -2.23
N PRO A 267 2.05 -30.84 -1.97
CA PRO A 267 3.11 -31.81 -2.31
C PRO A 267 3.44 -31.88 -3.81
N PHE A 268 2.47 -31.56 -4.68
CA PHE A 268 2.60 -31.58 -6.14
C PHE A 268 3.16 -30.27 -6.74
N PHE A 269 3.50 -29.26 -5.93
CA PHE A 269 3.92 -27.96 -6.46
C PHE A 269 5.15 -28.07 -7.38
N ARG A 270 6.11 -28.96 -7.06
CA ARG A 270 7.31 -29.14 -7.89
C ARG A 270 6.99 -29.64 -9.30
N LEU A 271 5.93 -30.44 -9.46
CA LEU A 271 5.49 -30.90 -10.77
C LEU A 271 4.90 -29.73 -11.56
N LEU A 272 4.02 -28.93 -10.95
CA LEU A 272 3.45 -27.73 -11.57
C LEU A 272 4.54 -26.73 -11.98
N MET A 273 5.55 -26.53 -11.12
CA MET A 273 6.68 -25.63 -11.42
C MET A 273 7.53 -26.11 -12.61
N ARG A 274 7.72 -27.42 -12.78
CA ARG A 274 8.44 -27.97 -13.95
C ARG A 274 7.73 -27.64 -15.26
N VAL A 275 6.39 -27.60 -15.25
CA VAL A 275 5.57 -27.31 -16.43
C VAL A 275 4.96 -25.90 -16.41
N GLN A 276 5.44 -25.00 -15.54
CA GLN A 276 4.82 -23.68 -15.37
C GLN A 276 4.78 -22.86 -16.67
N HIS A 277 5.78 -23.03 -17.54
CA HIS A 277 5.84 -22.41 -18.86
C HIS A 277 4.68 -22.82 -19.78
N LEU A 278 4.08 -23.99 -19.55
CA LEU A 278 2.88 -24.47 -20.24
C LEU A 278 1.60 -24.07 -19.50
N VAL A 279 1.61 -24.16 -18.16
CA VAL A 279 0.45 -23.86 -17.31
C VAL A 279 0.15 -22.36 -17.23
N PHE A 280 1.15 -21.50 -17.45
CA PHE A 280 1.02 -20.05 -17.41
C PHE A 280 -0.07 -19.55 -18.35
N TYR A 281 -0.06 -19.93 -19.63
CA TYR A 281 -1.02 -19.39 -20.60
C TYR A 281 -2.48 -19.77 -20.28
N PRO A 282 -2.83 -21.05 -20.02
CA PRO A 282 -4.19 -21.41 -19.60
C PRO A 282 -4.63 -20.72 -18.30
N VAL A 283 -3.74 -20.59 -17.31
CA VAL A 283 -4.05 -19.89 -16.06
C VAL A 283 -4.34 -18.41 -16.34
N MET A 284 -3.52 -17.73 -17.14
CA MET A 284 -3.74 -16.32 -17.48
C MET A 284 -5.03 -16.09 -18.27
N CYS A 285 -5.50 -17.06 -19.05
CA CYS A 285 -6.80 -16.99 -19.72
C CYS A 285 -7.98 -16.99 -18.72
N VAL A 286 -7.83 -17.60 -17.54
CA VAL A 286 -8.90 -17.71 -16.53
C VAL A 286 -8.66 -16.92 -15.25
N ALA A 287 -7.48 -16.32 -15.08
CA ALA A 287 -7.08 -15.59 -13.88
C ALA A 287 -8.03 -14.44 -13.50
N ARG A 288 -8.87 -13.99 -14.44
CA ARG A 288 -9.89 -12.97 -14.21
C ARG A 288 -11.20 -13.46 -13.57
N PHE A 289 -11.47 -14.78 -13.57
CA PHE A 289 -12.74 -15.31 -13.06
C PHE A 289 -12.73 -15.58 -11.53
N THR A 290 -11.60 -15.42 -10.85
CA THR A 290 -11.38 -15.96 -9.49
C THR A 290 -11.17 -14.93 -8.37
N CYS A 291 -11.31 -13.63 -8.61
CA CYS A 291 -11.05 -12.59 -7.59
C CYS A 291 -12.30 -12.16 -6.77
N THR A 292 -13.23 -13.09 -6.50
CA THR A 292 -14.48 -12.81 -5.77
C THR A 292 -14.54 -13.35 -4.34
N PHE A 293 -13.57 -14.17 -3.91
CA PHE A 293 -13.55 -14.71 -2.55
C PHE A 293 -12.45 -14.05 -1.72
N ALA A 294 -12.84 -13.05 -0.93
CA ALA A 294 -12.04 -12.68 0.23
C ALA A 294 -12.06 -13.85 1.23
N PRO A 295 -10.91 -14.31 1.75
CA PRO A 295 -10.93 -15.09 2.96
C PRO A 295 -11.49 -14.16 4.06
N THR A 296 -12.69 -14.45 4.55
CA THR A 296 -13.16 -13.88 5.80
C THR A 296 -12.26 -14.45 6.90
N SER A 297 -11.25 -13.69 7.30
CA SER A 297 -10.55 -13.95 8.55
C SER A 297 -11.55 -13.71 9.68
N THR A 298 -12.03 -14.79 10.27
CA THR A 298 -12.60 -14.83 11.63
C THR A 298 -11.57 -14.40 12.64
#